data_AF-A0ABD0KPB2-F1
#
_entry.id   AF-A0ABD0KPB2-F1
#
_cell.length_a   1.000
_cell.length_b   1.000
_cell.length_c   1.000
_cell.angle_alpha   90.00
_cell.angle_beta   90.00
_cell.angle_gamma   90.00
#
_symmetry.space_group_name_H-M   'P 1'
#
loop_
_entity.id
_entity.type
_entity.pdbx_description
1 polymer ?
#
loop_
_entity_poly.entity_id
_entity_poly.type
_entity_poly.pdbx_seq_one_letter_code
_entity_poly.pdbx_strand_id
1 'polypeptide(L)'
;MRCLGRFKGCNRSLNIAGAVRSSNAAKHPFAMMAAYSSDMIFLEYLLLVLLAFLVQLTTSSRGMTVRNFHGIESLQEVECWGGALGAEVTLYSLKIFTIPGQEVVAFAQPFTNNCVTFAEFSSCSIDTSDTRKSRVRVLVPDLEDGESRTYGCNATSFKSFDHYKFSTWSLVVTGK
;
A
#
# COMPACT_ATOMS: atom_id res chain seq x y z
N MET A 1 -38.69 3.50 -10.04
CA MET A 1 -39.26 2.66 -11.10
C MET A 1 -38.35 1.46 -11.32
N ARG A 2 -38.88 0.25 -11.17
CA ARG A 2 -38.16 -1.02 -11.33
C ARG A 2 -38.16 -1.41 -12.81
N CYS A 3 -37.03 -1.87 -13.33
CA CYS A 3 -37.01 -2.76 -14.50
C CYS A 3 -36.12 -3.97 -14.19
N LEU A 4 -36.77 -5.13 -14.06
CA LEU A 4 -36.23 -6.48 -14.10
C LEU A 4 -36.05 -6.88 -15.58
N GLY A 5 -34.98 -7.61 -15.91
CA GLY A 5 -34.78 -8.14 -17.26
C GLY A 5 -33.77 -9.28 -17.31
N ARG A 6 -34.29 -10.49 -17.48
CA ARG A 6 -33.67 -11.82 -17.53
C ARG A 6 -33.37 -12.20 -18.99
N PHE A 7 -32.20 -12.76 -19.32
CA PHE A 7 -32.04 -13.53 -20.58
C PHE A 7 -31.10 -14.74 -20.45
N LYS A 8 -31.66 -15.91 -20.80
CA LYS A 8 -31.02 -17.18 -21.16
C LYS A 8 -30.01 -16.95 -22.31
N GLY A 9 -28.83 -17.55 -22.36
CA GLY A 9 -28.56 -18.99 -22.53
C GLY A 9 -28.36 -19.31 -24.02
N CYS A 10 -27.13 -19.63 -24.44
CA CYS A 10 -26.87 -20.26 -25.74
C CYS A 10 -25.64 -21.18 -25.65
N ASN A 11 -25.83 -22.40 -26.14
CA ASN A 11 -25.02 -23.58 -25.99
C ASN A 11 -24.28 -23.85 -27.31
N ARG A 12 -23.01 -24.28 -27.29
CA ARG A 12 -22.38 -24.91 -28.46
C ARG A 12 -21.56 -26.13 -28.05
N SER A 13 -22.08 -27.24 -28.55
CA SER A 13 -21.53 -28.59 -28.55
C SER A 13 -20.27 -28.71 -29.41
N LEU A 14 -19.36 -29.60 -29.02
CA LEU A 14 -18.40 -30.22 -29.93
C LEU A 14 -18.33 -31.73 -29.66
N ASN A 15 -18.65 -32.51 -30.68
CA ASN A 15 -18.56 -33.98 -30.74
C ASN A 15 -17.15 -34.40 -31.13
N ILE A 16 -16.61 -35.47 -30.55
CA ILE A 16 -15.68 -36.39 -31.23
C ILE A 16 -15.95 -37.83 -30.77
N ALA A 17 -16.27 -38.70 -31.76
CA ALA A 17 -16.38 -40.15 -31.70
C ALA A 17 -14.99 -40.80 -31.41
N GLY A 18 -14.82 -42.01 -30.89
CA GLY A 18 -15.65 -43.19 -30.70
C GLY A 18 -14.69 -44.39 -30.68
N ALA A 19 -15.05 -45.52 -30.05
CA ALA A 19 -14.60 -46.87 -30.41
C ALA A 19 -15.21 -47.91 -29.44
N VAL A 20 -15.45 -49.10 -29.99
CA VAL A 20 -16.36 -50.15 -29.55
C VAL A 20 -15.59 -51.43 -29.18
N ARG A 21 -15.95 -52.09 -28.06
CA ARG A 21 -16.18 -53.55 -27.86
C ARG A 21 -16.23 -53.85 -26.35
N SER A 22 -17.34 -54.38 -25.79
CA SER A 22 -17.73 -55.81 -25.73
C SER A 22 -16.69 -56.65 -24.97
N SER A 23 -16.96 -57.43 -23.91
CA SER A 23 -18.19 -57.94 -23.29
C SER A 23 -17.88 -58.62 -21.93
N ASN A 24 -18.95 -58.87 -21.16
CA ASN A 24 -19.16 -59.96 -20.21
C ASN A 24 -18.70 -59.88 -18.73
N ALA A 25 -19.74 -59.81 -17.89
CA ALA A 25 -20.11 -60.79 -16.87
C ALA A 25 -19.35 -60.87 -15.53
N ALA A 26 -20.11 -60.49 -14.50
CA ALA A 26 -20.40 -61.25 -13.28
C ALA A 26 -19.73 -60.81 -11.95
N LYS A 27 -20.63 -60.75 -10.94
CA LYS A 27 -20.46 -60.97 -9.48
C LYS A 27 -19.98 -59.82 -8.59
N HIS A 28 -20.96 -59.30 -7.83
CA HIS A 28 -20.91 -58.76 -6.46
C HIS A 28 -19.93 -59.49 -5.51
N PRO A 29 -19.66 -59.00 -4.28
CA PRO A 29 -19.95 -57.70 -3.64
C PRO A 29 -18.66 -57.08 -3.02
N PHE A 30 -18.85 -55.97 -2.29
CA PHE A 30 -18.13 -55.52 -1.09
C PHE A 30 -17.85 -54.02 -1.16
N ALA A 31 -18.79 -53.28 -0.58
CA ALA A 31 -18.59 -51.92 -0.15
C ALA A 31 -17.40 -51.87 0.83
N MET A 32 -16.35 -51.14 0.45
CA MET A 32 -15.46 -50.50 1.39
C MET A 32 -15.60 -49.00 1.15
N MET A 33 -16.44 -48.36 1.95
CA MET A 33 -16.27 -46.94 2.21
C MET A 33 -14.95 -46.80 2.96
N ALA A 34 -13.90 -46.38 2.27
CA ALA A 34 -12.84 -45.66 2.95
C ALA A 34 -13.52 -44.43 3.55
N ALA A 35 -13.80 -44.47 4.85
CA ALA A 35 -14.13 -43.29 5.61
C ALA A 35 -12.90 -42.38 5.52
N TYR A 36 -12.88 -41.53 4.50
CA TYR A 36 -11.93 -40.43 4.43
C TYR A 36 -12.24 -39.61 5.68
N SER A 37 -11.35 -39.66 6.67
CA SER A 37 -11.57 -38.95 7.92
C SER A 37 -11.78 -37.48 7.57
N SER A 38 -12.99 -36.99 7.80
CA SER A 38 -13.42 -35.60 7.60
C SER A 38 -12.53 -34.60 8.35
N ASP A 39 -11.72 -35.09 9.29
CA ASP A 39 -10.76 -34.31 10.06
C ASP A 39 -9.58 -33.83 9.20
N MET A 40 -9.18 -34.59 8.15
CA MET A 40 -8.07 -34.16 7.28
C MET A 40 -8.46 -32.98 6.38
N ILE A 41 -9.71 -32.92 5.93
CA ILE A 41 -10.21 -31.83 5.08
C ILE A 41 -10.29 -30.52 5.88
N PHE A 42 -10.67 -30.60 7.15
CA PHE A 42 -10.75 -29.43 8.03
C PHE A 42 -9.37 -28.84 8.32
N LEU A 43 -8.37 -29.69 8.54
CA LEU A 43 -7.00 -29.24 8.82
C LEU A 43 -6.37 -28.51 7.63
N GLU A 44 -6.54 -29.02 6.40
CA GLU A 44 -6.03 -28.34 5.20
C GLU A 44 -6.71 -26.99 4.95
N TYR A 45 -8.04 -26.91 5.17
CA TYR A 45 -8.77 -25.64 5.05
C TYR A 45 -8.33 -24.63 6.11
N LEU A 46 -8.11 -25.07 7.35
CA LEU A 46 -7.57 -24.24 8.43
C LEU A 46 -6.17 -23.72 8.10
N LEU A 47 -5.32 -24.58 7.52
CA LEU A 47 -3.95 -24.22 7.14
C LEU A 47 -3.91 -23.24 5.97
N LEU A 48 -4.82 -23.39 4.99
CA LEU A 48 -5.01 -22.42 3.90
C LEU A 48 -5.56 -21.08 4.40
N VAL A 49 -6.50 -21.09 5.35
CA VAL A 49 -7.01 -19.87 5.99
C VAL A 49 -5.90 -19.17 6.77
N LEU A 50 -5.10 -19.90 7.56
CA LEU A 50 -3.95 -19.33 8.29
C LEU A 50 -2.89 -18.75 7.35
N LEU A 51 -2.58 -19.44 6.24
CA LEU A 51 -1.67 -18.92 5.21
C LEU A 51 -2.21 -17.66 4.53
N ALA A 52 -3.52 -17.61 4.25
CA ALA A 52 -4.16 -16.41 3.69
C ALA A 52 -4.13 -15.22 4.66
N PHE A 53 -4.26 -15.46 5.98
CA PHE A 53 -4.17 -14.42 7.00
C PHE A 53 -2.74 -13.89 7.21
N LEU A 54 -1.71 -14.72 7.04
CA LEU A 54 -0.31 -14.31 7.19
C LEU A 54 0.16 -13.33 6.10
N VAL A 55 -0.50 -13.28 4.94
CA VAL A 55 -0.11 -12.41 3.80
C VAL A 55 -0.54 -10.94 4.00
N GLN A 56 -1.40 -10.62 4.97
CA GLN A 56 -1.99 -9.27 5.07
C GLN A 56 -1.29 -8.27 6.01
N LEU A 57 -0.16 -8.60 6.65
CA LEU A 57 0.40 -7.75 7.73
C LEU A 57 1.52 -6.79 7.34
N THR A 58 1.89 -6.66 6.06
CA THR A 58 2.84 -5.61 5.66
C THR A 58 2.10 -4.36 5.17
N THR A 59 1.41 -3.67 6.07
CA THR A 59 1.01 -2.28 5.79
C THR A 59 2.26 -1.42 5.80
N SER A 60 2.89 -1.24 4.64
CA SER A 60 3.93 -0.23 4.44
C SER A 60 3.28 1.14 4.60
N SER A 61 3.29 1.64 5.82
CA SER A 61 2.87 2.99 6.16
C SER A 61 3.86 3.97 5.52
N ARG A 62 3.43 4.66 4.45
CA ARG A 62 4.26 5.63 3.72
C ARG A 62 4.10 7.01 4.37
N GLY A 63 5.19 7.55 4.93
CA GLY A 63 5.23 8.93 5.45
C GLY A 63 5.33 10.00 4.37
N MET A 64 5.27 9.61 3.10
CA MET A 64 5.34 10.51 1.97
C MET A 64 4.26 10.19 0.93
N THR A 65 3.77 11.22 0.25
CA THR A 65 2.79 11.12 -0.83
C THR A 65 3.10 12.10 -1.96
N VAL A 66 2.75 11.73 -3.18
CA VAL A 66 2.76 12.63 -4.36
C VAL A 66 1.33 12.83 -4.83
N ARG A 67 0.98 14.06 -5.19
CA ARG A 67 -0.31 14.37 -5.82
C ARG A 67 -0.18 15.55 -6.78
N ASN A 68 -1.13 15.69 -7.70
CA ASN A 68 -1.24 16.89 -8.52
C ASN A 68 -1.65 18.07 -7.64
N PHE A 69 -0.97 19.20 -7.79
CA PHE A 69 -1.29 20.41 -7.05
C PHE A 69 -2.53 21.07 -7.66
N HIS A 70 -3.65 21.07 -6.93
CA HIS A 70 -4.92 21.64 -7.38
C HIS A 70 -5.41 21.13 -8.75
N GLY A 71 -5.07 19.89 -9.11
CA GLY A 71 -5.46 19.29 -10.38
C GLY A 71 -4.60 19.71 -11.58
N ILE A 72 -3.53 20.47 -11.38
CA ILE A 72 -2.55 20.81 -12.42
C ILE A 72 -1.59 19.63 -12.58
N GLU A 73 -1.58 18.98 -13.74
CA GLU A 73 -0.80 17.76 -13.98
C GLU A 73 0.71 18.02 -14.05
N SER A 74 1.10 19.17 -14.60
CA SER A 74 2.49 19.61 -14.70
C SER A 74 3.09 20.09 -13.37
N LEU A 75 2.31 20.14 -12.29
CA LEU A 75 2.73 20.65 -10.99
C LEU A 75 2.44 19.62 -9.91
N GLN A 76 3.50 18.95 -9.45
CA GLN A 76 3.36 17.87 -8.49
C GLN A 76 3.70 18.38 -7.09
N GLU A 77 2.87 18.05 -6.11
CA GLU A 77 3.13 18.33 -4.70
C GLU A 77 3.60 17.06 -4.02
N VAL A 78 4.82 17.12 -3.47
CA VAL A 78 5.36 16.09 -2.59
C VAL A 78 5.09 16.51 -1.16
N GLU A 79 4.37 15.68 -0.43
CA GLU A 79 4.08 15.88 1.00
C GLU A 79 4.83 14.82 1.82
N CYS A 80 5.55 15.27 2.85
CA CYS A 80 6.02 14.44 3.94
C CYS A 80 5.30 14.80 5.25
N TRP A 81 4.82 13.80 5.98
CA TRP A 81 4.00 14.02 7.17
C TRP A 81 4.15 12.89 8.21
N GLY A 82 3.83 13.20 9.47
CA GLY A 82 4.04 12.29 10.61
C GLY A 82 2.95 11.25 10.84
N GLY A 83 1.83 11.27 10.11
CA GLY A 83 0.71 10.38 10.40
C GLY A 83 0.97 8.91 10.08
N ALA A 84 2.02 8.61 9.31
CA ALA A 84 2.52 7.26 9.08
C ALA A 84 3.19 6.62 10.32
N LEU A 85 3.53 7.43 11.32
CA LEU A 85 4.12 6.96 12.57
C LEU A 85 3.07 6.33 13.50
N GLY A 86 3.51 5.55 14.49
CA GLY A 86 2.63 4.96 15.50
C GLY A 86 1.78 6.02 16.23
N ALA A 87 0.61 5.62 16.73
CA ALA A 87 -0.29 6.56 17.41
C ALA A 87 0.28 7.07 18.75
N GLU A 88 1.22 6.33 19.32
CA GLU A 88 1.82 6.56 20.62
C GLU A 88 3.13 7.35 20.57
N VAL A 89 3.55 7.82 19.39
CA VAL A 89 4.78 8.61 19.24
C VAL A 89 4.48 10.07 19.02
N THR A 90 5.37 10.92 19.50
CA THR A 90 5.34 12.35 19.26
C THR A 90 6.39 12.69 18.21
N LEU A 91 6.00 13.46 17.21
CA LEU A 91 6.89 13.91 16.15
C LEU A 91 7.77 15.05 16.66
N TYR A 92 9.09 14.86 16.58
CA TYR A 92 10.09 15.87 16.92
C TYR A 92 10.45 16.74 15.72
N SER A 93 10.68 16.11 14.56
CA SER A 93 11.03 16.83 13.34
C SER A 93 10.66 16.07 12.06
N LEU A 94 10.46 16.82 10.98
CA LEU A 94 10.33 16.37 9.61
C LEU A 94 11.35 17.09 8.74
N LYS A 95 12.01 16.34 7.86
CA LYS A 95 12.99 16.89 6.91
C LYS A 95 12.76 16.25 5.55
N ILE A 96 12.43 17.04 4.54
CA ILE A 96 12.39 16.59 3.15
C ILE A 96 13.68 17.02 2.44
N PHE A 97 14.23 16.14 1.62
CA PHE A 97 15.51 16.36 0.93
C PHE A 97 15.54 15.68 -0.43
N THR A 98 16.42 16.15 -1.33
CA THR A 98 16.69 15.47 -2.61
C THR A 98 17.63 14.29 -2.36
N ILE A 99 17.38 13.12 -2.96
CA ILE A 99 18.28 11.97 -2.76
C ILE A 99 19.63 12.08 -3.46
N PRO A 100 19.74 12.52 -4.74
CA PRO A 100 21.04 12.54 -5.41
C PRO A 100 22.03 13.51 -4.76
N GLY A 101 21.56 14.64 -4.21
CA GLY A 101 22.39 15.66 -3.56
C GLY A 101 22.33 15.70 -2.03
N GLN A 102 21.38 14.98 -1.41
CA GLN A 102 21.05 15.10 0.03
C GLN A 102 20.71 16.53 0.46
N GLU A 103 20.32 17.38 -0.49
CA GLU A 103 20.02 18.79 -0.23
C GLU A 103 18.71 18.89 0.52
N VAL A 104 18.72 19.58 1.65
CA VAL A 104 17.52 19.81 2.45
C VAL A 104 16.65 20.81 1.72
N VAL A 105 15.42 20.42 1.43
CA VAL A 105 14.44 21.23 0.72
C VAL A 105 13.62 22.03 1.73
N ALA A 106 13.15 21.37 2.79
CA ALA A 106 12.47 22.01 3.90
C ALA A 106 12.53 21.16 5.17
N PHE A 107 12.37 21.82 6.31
CA PHE A 107 12.47 21.26 7.64
C PHE A 107 11.40 21.85 8.55
N ALA A 108 10.72 20.99 9.32
CA ALA A 108 9.78 21.40 10.36
C ALA A 108 10.16 20.74 11.68
N GLN A 109 10.05 21.50 12.76
CA GLN A 109 10.26 21.05 14.13
C GLN A 109 9.05 21.46 14.97
N PRO A 110 8.03 20.59 15.09
CA PRO A 110 6.80 20.92 15.80
C PRO A 110 7.00 21.34 17.26
N PHE A 111 7.99 20.75 17.93
CA PHE A 111 8.27 21.03 19.34
C PHE A 111 8.70 22.49 19.61
N THR A 112 9.48 23.07 18.70
CA THR A 112 9.94 24.47 18.78
C THR A 112 9.08 25.41 17.93
N ASN A 113 8.04 24.88 17.29
CA ASN A 113 7.22 25.58 16.30
C ASN A 113 8.06 26.25 15.19
N ASN A 114 9.13 25.58 14.75
CA ASN A 114 10.06 26.11 13.76
C ASN A 114 9.83 25.46 12.39
N CYS A 115 9.76 26.26 11.32
CA CYS A 115 9.72 25.81 9.93
C CYS A 115 10.77 26.59 9.15
N VAL A 116 11.62 25.86 8.42
CA VAL A 116 12.69 26.41 7.60
C VAL A 116 12.58 25.82 6.19
N THR A 117 12.51 26.69 5.19
CA THR A 117 12.40 26.35 3.77
C THR A 117 13.66 26.79 3.05
N PHE A 118 14.24 25.91 2.24
CA PHE A 118 15.49 26.17 1.52
C PHE A 118 15.28 26.20 0.00
N ALA A 119 14.31 25.43 -0.52
CA ALA A 119 13.98 25.46 -1.94
C ALA A 119 12.78 26.38 -2.21
N GLU A 120 12.75 26.92 -3.43
CA GLU A 120 11.57 27.59 -3.98
C GLU A 120 10.38 26.62 -3.97
N PHE A 121 9.20 27.14 -3.65
CA PHE A 121 7.94 26.38 -3.55
C PHE A 121 7.89 25.29 -2.46
N SER A 122 8.70 25.41 -1.41
CA SER A 122 8.58 24.58 -0.22
C SER A 122 7.79 25.28 0.90
N SER A 123 7.12 24.49 1.74
CA SER A 123 6.33 25.00 2.88
C SER A 123 6.21 23.97 3.99
N CYS A 124 5.86 24.42 5.20
CA CYS A 124 5.48 23.53 6.29
C CYS A 124 4.15 23.95 6.93
N SER A 125 3.47 22.98 7.53
CA SER A 125 2.32 23.18 8.41
C SER A 125 2.60 22.46 9.71
N ILE A 126 2.59 23.19 10.83
CA ILE A 126 2.84 22.62 12.17
C ILE A 126 1.52 22.56 12.91
N ASP A 127 1.17 21.37 13.37
CA ASP A 127 0.01 21.16 14.25
C ASP A 127 0.53 20.99 15.68
N THR A 128 0.20 21.97 16.52
CA THR A 128 0.64 22.01 17.93
C THR A 128 -0.22 21.13 18.83
N SER A 129 -1.41 20.73 18.38
CA SER A 129 -2.32 19.85 19.13
C SER A 129 -1.97 18.38 18.90
N ASP A 130 -1.58 18.03 17.69
CA ASP A 130 -1.10 16.70 17.31
C ASP A 130 0.09 16.83 16.37
N THR A 131 1.30 16.71 16.91
CA THR A 131 2.52 16.91 16.12
C THR A 131 2.62 15.98 14.93
N ARG A 132 1.96 14.81 14.93
CA ARG A 132 1.93 13.87 13.80
C ARG A 132 1.17 14.41 12.60
N LYS A 133 0.26 15.37 12.78
CA LYS A 133 -0.44 16.07 11.69
C LYS A 133 0.40 17.13 11.02
N SER A 134 1.58 17.44 11.57
CA SER A 134 2.53 18.36 10.94
C SER A 134 3.03 17.79 9.62
N ARG A 135 3.31 18.69 8.67
CA ARG A 135 3.65 18.36 7.30
C ARG A 135 4.71 19.28 6.75
N VAL A 136 5.49 18.76 5.82
CA VAL A 136 6.42 19.52 4.97
C VAL A 136 6.07 19.21 3.53
N ARG A 137 6.00 20.23 2.69
CA ARG A 137 5.60 20.11 1.29
C ARG A 137 6.59 20.81 0.38
N VAL A 138 6.70 20.31 -0.84
CA VAL A 138 7.42 20.97 -1.94
C VAL A 138 6.61 20.81 -3.22
N LEU A 139 6.51 21.87 -4.00
CA LEU A 139 6.01 21.80 -5.36
C LEU A 139 7.16 21.56 -6.34
N VAL A 140 6.88 20.70 -7.32
CA VAL A 140 7.82 20.29 -8.36
C VAL A 140 7.23 20.73 -9.71
N PRO A 141 7.55 21.95 -10.17
CA PRO A 141 6.99 22.54 -11.40
C PRO A 141 7.74 22.16 -12.68
N ASP A 142 8.93 21.58 -12.55
CA ASP A 142 9.99 21.60 -13.57
C ASP A 142 10.42 20.18 -13.99
N LEU A 143 9.49 19.23 -14.02
CA LEU A 143 9.76 17.90 -14.55
C LEU A 143 9.24 17.80 -15.98
N GLU A 144 10.16 17.60 -16.93
CA GLU A 144 9.81 17.25 -18.30
C GLU A 144 9.16 15.85 -18.38
N ASP A 145 8.47 15.56 -19.47
CA ASP A 145 7.82 14.26 -19.69
C ASP A 145 8.85 13.12 -19.63
N GLY A 146 8.66 12.21 -18.68
CA GLY A 146 9.57 11.10 -18.43
C GLY A 146 10.79 11.45 -17.58
N GLU A 147 11.02 12.73 -17.26
CA GLU A 147 11.99 13.12 -16.23
C GLU A 147 11.50 12.63 -14.87
N SER A 148 12.44 12.29 -13.98
CA SER A 148 12.11 11.86 -12.64
C SER A 148 13.05 12.45 -11.60
N ARG A 149 12.49 12.80 -10.44
CA ARG A 149 13.22 13.31 -9.29
C ARG A 149 12.87 12.51 -8.05
N THR A 150 13.89 12.13 -7.30
CA THR A 150 13.72 11.30 -6.10
C THR A 150 13.86 12.15 -4.85
N TYR A 151 12.83 12.12 -4.02
CA TYR A 151 12.79 12.81 -2.73
C TYR A 151 12.87 11.80 -1.59
N GLY A 152 13.58 12.19 -0.53
CA GLY A 152 13.63 11.49 0.74
C GLY A 152 12.94 12.31 1.83
N CYS A 153 12.44 11.63 2.86
CA CYS A 153 12.00 12.28 4.08
C CYS A 153 12.48 11.54 5.31
N ASN A 154 13.00 12.30 6.27
CA ASN A 154 13.32 11.81 7.61
C ASN A 154 12.32 12.38 8.62
N ALA A 155 11.66 11.50 9.37
CA ALA A 155 10.94 11.84 10.58
C ALA A 155 11.74 11.41 11.81
N THR A 156 11.91 12.33 12.74
CA THR A 156 12.42 12.03 14.07
C THR A 156 11.24 12.03 15.02
N SER A 157 11.07 10.96 15.79
CA SER A 157 9.98 10.82 16.75
C SER A 157 10.48 10.27 18.06
N PHE A 158 9.72 10.51 19.14
CA PHE A 158 9.98 9.95 20.44
C PHE A 158 8.74 9.20 20.93
N LYS A 159 8.98 8.04 21.52
CA LYS A 159 8.00 7.32 22.32
C LYS A 159 8.32 7.61 23.80
N SER A 160 7.31 7.69 24.66
CA SER A 160 7.53 7.89 26.10
C SER A 160 8.60 6.91 26.61
N PHE A 161 9.57 7.41 27.38
CA PHE A 161 10.74 6.68 27.92
C PHE A 161 11.94 6.48 26.96
N ASP A 162 12.36 7.57 26.30
CA ASP A 162 13.77 7.86 25.94
C ASP A 162 14.36 7.23 24.66
N HIS A 163 13.55 6.52 23.87
CA HIS A 163 14.01 6.04 22.56
C HIS A 163 13.56 6.98 21.44
N TYR A 164 14.52 7.71 20.87
CA TYR A 164 14.33 8.37 19.59
C TYR A 164 14.22 7.30 18.49
N LYS A 165 13.27 7.49 17.57
CA LYS A 165 13.12 6.67 16.38
C LYS A 165 13.21 7.54 15.14
N PHE A 166 14.15 7.18 14.28
CA PHE A 166 14.25 7.71 12.94
C PHE A 166 13.43 6.84 11.99
N SER A 167 12.57 7.47 11.20
CA SER A 167 11.89 6.83 10.09
C SER A 167 12.29 7.56 8.82
N THR A 168 12.74 6.79 7.82
CA THR A 168 13.13 7.33 6.52
C THR A 168 12.24 6.73 5.45
N TRP A 169 11.72 7.59 4.59
CA TRP A 169 10.96 7.21 3.41
C TRP A 169 11.55 7.86 2.18
N SER A 170 11.27 7.30 1.02
CA SER A 170 11.61 7.87 -0.26
C SER A 170 10.51 7.61 -1.28
N LEU A 171 10.44 8.47 -2.29
CA LEU A 171 9.58 8.30 -3.44
C LEU A 171 10.18 8.92 -4.68
N VAL A 172 9.71 8.46 -5.84
CA VAL A 172 10.04 9.02 -7.15
C VAL A 172 8.85 9.82 -7.64
N VAL A 173 9.14 11.01 -8.15
CA VAL A 173 8.21 11.95 -8.78
C VAL A 173 8.56 11.93 -10.27
N THR A 174 7.60 11.69 -11.15
CA THR A 174 7.83 11.54 -12.59
C THR A 174 6.96 12.52 -13.35
N GLY A 175 7.54 13.32 -14.24
CA GLY A 175 6.83 14.25 -15.12
C GLY A 175 5.84 13.51 -16.03
N LYS A 176 4.70 14.14 -16.30
CA LYS A 176 3.58 13.57 -17.03
C LYS A 176 3.12 14.49 -18.14
#